data_AF-A0A9E5AZ87-F1
#
_entry.id   AF-A0A9E5AZ87-F1
#
_cell.length_a   1.000
_cell.length_b   1.000
_cell.length_c   1.000
_cell.angle_alpha   90.00
_cell.angle_beta   90.00
_cell.angle_gamma   90.00
#
_symmetry.space_group_name_H-M   'P 1'
#
loop_
_entity.id
_entity.type
_entity.pdbx_description
1 polymer ?
#
loop_
_entity_poly.entity_id
_entity_poly.type
_entity_poly.pdbx_seq_one_letter_code
_entity_poly.pdbx_strand_id
1 'polypeptide(L)'
;MTNQKYYIDKAAKLISCWTQFAKEDSFNGVSLTDYEAASKDCFETRAEIKITQQKLDGLLAQRLQADLVSNEMRCRVVQGIVGHPKHGDNSPFYRALGYVTRDERASGLVRPGTEELSMEPPAAAA
;
A
#
# COMPACT_ATOMS: atom_id res chain seq x y z
N MET A 1 23.48 -3.56 -10.22
CA MET A 1 22.04 -3.53 -10.57
C MET A 1 21.92 -3.34 -12.07
N THR A 2 21.50 -4.37 -12.81
CA THR A 2 21.35 -4.30 -14.26
C THR A 2 20.20 -3.37 -14.59
N ASN A 3 20.42 -2.38 -15.46
CA ASN A 3 19.39 -1.41 -15.87
C ASN A 3 18.28 -2.16 -16.65
N GLN A 4 17.21 -2.55 -15.96
CA GLN A 4 16.19 -3.49 -16.46
C GLN A 4 15.45 -2.99 -17.71
N LYS A 5 15.28 -1.67 -17.84
CA LYS A 5 14.66 -1.02 -19.01
C LYS A 5 15.54 -1.16 -20.27
N TYR A 6 16.85 -1.05 -20.11
CA TYR A 6 17.81 -1.14 -21.20
C TYR A 6 17.90 -2.56 -21.81
N TYR A 7 17.62 -3.59 -21.02
CA TYR A 7 17.57 -4.98 -21.50
C TYR A 7 16.38 -5.22 -22.45
N ILE A 8 15.19 -4.70 -22.11
CA ILE A 8 13.97 -4.85 -22.93
C ILE A 8 14.16 -4.24 -24.30
N ASP A 9 14.63 -2.99 -24.33
CA ASP A 9 14.78 -2.25 -25.58
C ASP A 9 15.78 -2.96 -26.49
N LYS A 10 16.83 -3.56 -25.92
CA LYS A 10 17.78 -4.40 -26.65
C LYS A 10 17.16 -5.71 -27.15
N ALA A 11 16.44 -6.43 -26.30
CA ALA A 11 15.81 -7.68 -26.67
C ALA A 11 14.77 -7.48 -27.79
N ALA A 12 13.93 -6.46 -27.67
CA ALA A 12 12.95 -6.08 -28.69
C ALA A 12 13.61 -5.64 -29.99
N LYS A 13 14.70 -4.85 -29.92
CA LYS A 13 15.47 -4.45 -31.10
C LYS A 13 16.15 -5.64 -31.77
N LEU A 14 16.68 -6.58 -30.99
CA LEU A 14 17.30 -7.80 -31.51
C LEU A 14 16.27 -8.66 -32.24
N ILE A 15 15.10 -8.91 -31.65
CA ILE A 15 14.00 -9.62 -32.31
C ILE A 15 13.60 -8.89 -33.59
N SER A 16 13.34 -7.58 -33.53
CA SER A 16 12.93 -6.78 -34.70
C SER A 16 13.94 -6.82 -35.85
N CYS A 17 15.23 -6.63 -35.55
CA CYS A 17 16.28 -6.69 -36.56
C CYS A 17 16.45 -8.11 -37.11
N TRP A 18 16.42 -9.14 -36.26
CA TRP A 18 16.56 -10.52 -36.69
C TRP A 18 15.38 -10.94 -37.58
N THR A 19 14.15 -10.56 -37.23
CA THR A 19 12.95 -10.81 -38.05
C THR A 19 13.01 -10.13 -39.42
N GLN A 20 13.63 -8.95 -39.52
CA GLN A 20 13.72 -8.20 -40.79
C GLN A 20 14.86 -8.67 -41.70
N PHE A 21 16.02 -8.99 -41.12
CA PHE A 21 17.25 -9.16 -41.89
C PHE A 21 17.75 -10.60 -41.97
N ALA A 22 17.35 -11.48 -41.04
CA ALA A 22 17.98 -12.79 -40.88
C ALA A 22 17.00 -13.86 -40.36
N LYS A 23 15.73 -13.81 -40.80
CA LYS A 23 14.64 -14.64 -40.23
C LYS A 23 14.91 -16.15 -40.31
N GLU A 24 15.58 -16.61 -41.35
CA GLU A 24 15.89 -18.03 -41.59
C GLU A 24 17.25 -18.45 -40.99
N ASP A 25 18.08 -17.49 -40.57
CA ASP A 25 19.39 -17.76 -40.02
C ASP A 25 19.31 -18.12 -38.54
N SER A 26 20.14 -19.08 -38.15
CA SER A 26 20.36 -19.45 -36.75
C SER A 26 21.71 -18.90 -36.28
N PHE A 27 21.70 -18.17 -35.16
CA PHE A 27 22.93 -17.65 -34.57
C PHE A 27 23.31 -18.50 -33.37
N ASN A 28 24.51 -19.08 -33.39
CA ASN A 28 25.02 -19.96 -32.33
C ASN A 28 24.06 -21.13 -31.97
N GLY A 29 23.41 -21.70 -32.99
CA GLY A 29 22.45 -22.79 -32.81
C GLY A 29 21.10 -22.37 -32.19
N VAL A 30 20.86 -21.07 -32.01
CA VAL A 30 19.58 -20.53 -31.55
C VAL A 30 18.83 -19.97 -32.76
N SER A 31 17.61 -20.43 -32.97
CA SER A 31 16.71 -19.85 -33.97
C SER A 31 15.99 -18.62 -33.40
N LEU A 32 15.43 -17.77 -34.27
CA LEU A 32 14.57 -16.66 -33.87
C LEU A 32 13.45 -17.14 -32.92
N THR A 33 12.85 -18.30 -33.24
CA THR A 33 11.72 -18.87 -32.50
C THR A 33 12.14 -19.30 -31.09
N ASP A 34 13.33 -19.89 -30.93
CA ASP A 34 13.87 -20.29 -29.63
C ASP A 34 14.17 -19.06 -28.76
N TYR A 35 14.72 -18.00 -29.36
CA TYR A 35 15.00 -16.76 -28.66
C TYR A 35 13.71 -16.02 -28.23
N GLU A 36 12.72 -15.96 -29.11
CA GLU A 36 11.39 -15.41 -28.79
C GLU A 36 10.75 -16.18 -27.62
N ALA A 37 10.79 -17.52 -27.66
CA ALA A 37 10.27 -18.36 -26.59
C ALA A 37 11.00 -18.11 -25.26
N ALA A 38 12.33 -18.03 -25.26
CA ALA A 38 13.13 -17.77 -24.06
C ALA A 38 12.89 -16.35 -23.48
N SER A 39 12.59 -15.38 -24.34
CA SER A 39 12.35 -14.00 -23.92
C SER A 39 10.91 -13.73 -23.49
N LYS A 40 9.96 -14.60 -23.86
CA LYS A 40 8.53 -14.44 -23.66
C LYS A 40 8.14 -14.17 -22.20
N ASP A 41 8.52 -15.04 -21.28
CA ASP A 41 8.18 -14.92 -19.85
C ASP A 41 8.66 -13.58 -19.26
N CYS A 42 9.80 -13.09 -19.74
CA CYS A 42 10.40 -11.83 -19.32
C CYS A 42 9.59 -10.60 -19.79
N PHE A 43 8.92 -10.70 -20.93
CA PHE A 43 7.98 -9.67 -21.40
C PHE A 43 6.62 -9.80 -20.70
N GLU A 44 6.09 -11.02 -20.59
CA GLU A 44 4.78 -11.31 -19.98
C GLU A 44 4.74 -10.91 -18.50
N THR A 45 5.71 -11.34 -17.70
CA THR A 45 5.80 -10.98 -16.27
C THR A 45 5.82 -9.45 -16.08
N ARG A 46 6.48 -8.72 -16.97
CA ARG A 46 6.52 -7.25 -16.88
C ARG A 46 5.22 -6.59 -17.31
N ALA A 47 4.54 -7.15 -18.31
CA ALA A 47 3.19 -6.71 -18.67
C ALA A 47 2.23 -6.93 -17.49
N GLU A 48 2.31 -8.10 -16.83
CA GLU A 48 1.52 -8.42 -15.64
C GLU A 48 1.80 -7.48 -14.46
N ILE A 49 3.07 -7.13 -14.22
CA ILE A 49 3.42 -6.14 -13.19
C ILE A 49 2.72 -4.80 -13.47
N LYS A 50 2.75 -4.31 -14.71
CA LYS A 50 2.10 -3.05 -15.08
C LYS A 50 0.59 -3.12 -14.88
N ILE A 51 -0.04 -4.22 -15.30
CA ILE A 51 -1.48 -4.45 -15.12
C ILE A 51 -1.82 -4.48 -13.63
N THR A 52 -0.98 -5.14 -12.82
CA THR A 52 -1.19 -5.26 -11.39
C THR A 52 -1.02 -3.92 -10.68
N GLN A 53 -0.06 -3.09 -11.10
CA GLN A 53 0.11 -1.73 -10.58
C GLN A 53 -1.13 -0.87 -10.86
N GLN A 54 -1.66 -0.91 -12.10
CA GLN A 54 -2.90 -0.21 -12.43
C GLN A 54 -4.09 -0.69 -11.59
N LYS A 55 -4.19 -2.01 -11.35
CA LYS A 55 -5.21 -2.59 -10.48
C LYS A 55 -5.05 -2.12 -9.03
N LEU A 56 -3.82 -2.08 -8.53
CA LEU A 56 -3.49 -1.59 -7.19
C LEU A 56 -3.92 -0.13 -7.05
N ASP A 57 -3.58 0.72 -8.02
CA ASP A 57 -3.97 2.14 -8.01
C ASP A 57 -5.50 2.31 -7.98
N GLY A 58 -6.22 1.50 -8.77
CA GLY A 58 -7.68 1.47 -8.74
C GLY A 58 -8.25 1.06 -7.37
N LEU A 59 -7.67 0.03 -6.73
CA LEU A 59 -8.07 -0.42 -5.40
C LEU A 59 -7.75 0.63 -4.32
N LEU A 60 -6.62 1.33 -4.41
CA LEU A 60 -6.29 2.42 -3.50
C LEU A 60 -7.30 3.56 -3.58
N ALA A 61 -7.73 3.93 -4.79
CA ALA A 61 -8.75 4.94 -4.99
C ALA A 61 -10.11 4.50 -4.41
N GLN A 62 -10.51 3.24 -4.64
CA GLN A 62 -11.74 2.67 -4.06
C GLN A 62 -11.69 2.66 -2.52
N ARG A 63 -10.56 2.25 -1.93
CA ARG A 63 -10.35 2.30 -0.48
C ARG A 63 -10.52 3.71 0.05
N LEU A 64 -9.86 4.69 -0.57
CA LEU A 64 -9.95 6.08 -0.14
C LEU A 64 -11.41 6.57 -0.15
N GLN A 65 -12.16 6.25 -1.20
CA GLN A 65 -13.57 6.63 -1.28
C GLN A 65 -14.41 5.96 -0.19
N ALA A 66 -14.19 4.67 0.07
CA ALA A 66 -14.88 3.93 1.12
C ALA A 66 -14.55 4.49 2.52
N ASP A 67 -13.29 4.82 2.77
CA ASP A 67 -12.83 5.41 4.03
C ASP A 67 -13.47 6.78 4.28
N LEU A 68 -13.63 7.61 3.24
CA LEU A 68 -14.32 8.90 3.34
C LEU A 68 -15.78 8.73 3.77
N VAL A 69 -16.51 7.80 3.14
CA VAL A 69 -17.90 7.50 3.50
C VAL A 69 -18.00 6.96 4.92
N SER A 70 -17.12 6.03 5.30
CA SER A 70 -17.09 5.48 6.66
C SER A 70 -16.77 6.56 7.69
N ASN A 71 -15.86 7.49 7.39
CA ASN A 71 -15.51 8.59 8.27
C ASN A 71 -16.69 9.56 8.44
N GLU A 72 -17.40 9.89 7.37
CA GLU A 72 -18.59 10.74 7.45
C GLU A 72 -19.68 10.11 8.34
N MET A 73 -19.94 8.81 8.15
CA MET A 73 -20.89 8.08 8.98
C MET A 73 -20.46 8.04 10.45
N ARG A 74 -19.17 7.80 10.72
CA ARG A 74 -18.61 7.88 12.08
C ARG A 74 -18.84 9.26 12.69
N CYS A 75 -18.56 10.35 11.96
CA CYS A 75 -18.78 11.71 12.43
C CYS A 75 -20.25 11.95 12.81
N ARG A 76 -21.20 11.49 11.99
CA ARG A 76 -22.64 11.58 12.28
C ARG A 76 -23.01 10.83 13.56
N VAL A 77 -22.49 9.61 13.74
CA VAL A 77 -22.71 8.82 14.96
C VAL A 77 -22.18 9.55 16.19
N VAL A 78 -20.97 10.10 16.12
CA VAL A 78 -20.35 10.85 17.23
C VAL A 78 -21.17 12.09 17.58
N GLN A 79 -21.66 12.84 16.59
CA GLN A 79 -22.57 13.96 16.82
C GLN A 79 -23.88 13.52 17.50
N GLY A 80 -24.42 12.35 17.10
CA GLY A 80 -25.58 11.74 17.74
C GLY A 80 -25.32 11.35 19.20
N ILE A 81 -24.14 10.79 19.50
CA ILE A 81 -23.73 10.44 20.88
C ILE A 81 -23.68 11.68 21.76
N VAL A 82 -23.08 12.77 21.28
CA VAL A 82 -23.01 14.04 22.01
C VAL A 82 -24.41 14.59 22.33
N GLY A 83 -25.34 14.50 21.39
CA GLY A 83 -26.74 14.92 21.60
C GLY A 83 -27.60 13.90 22.36
N HIS A 84 -27.08 12.73 22.73
CA HIS A 84 -27.87 11.64 23.29
C HIS A 84 -28.11 11.84 24.80
N PRO A 85 -29.37 11.76 25.28
CA PRO A 85 -29.70 12.00 26.70
C PRO A 85 -28.95 11.12 27.71
N LYS A 86 -28.56 9.90 27.32
CA LYS A 86 -27.84 8.95 28.19
C LYS A 86 -26.32 8.90 27.99
N HIS A 87 -25.84 9.34 26.82
CA HIS A 87 -24.46 9.08 26.37
C HIS A 87 -23.75 10.35 25.88
N GLY A 88 -24.18 11.52 26.33
CA GLY A 88 -23.66 12.83 25.95
C GLY A 88 -22.15 13.03 26.15
N ASP A 89 -21.72 14.27 25.92
CA ASP A 89 -20.33 14.75 25.92
C ASP A 89 -19.51 14.46 27.20
N ASN A 90 -20.15 14.28 28.36
CA ASN A 90 -19.51 13.91 29.61
C ASN A 90 -19.72 12.43 30.02
N SER A 91 -20.26 11.61 29.13
CA SER A 91 -20.57 10.21 29.47
C SER A 91 -19.32 9.31 29.52
N PRO A 92 -19.33 8.25 30.35
CA PRO A 92 -18.26 7.25 30.37
C PRO A 92 -18.06 6.57 29.01
N PHE A 93 -19.14 6.41 28.23
CA PHE A 93 -19.08 5.85 26.88
C PHE A 93 -18.30 6.76 25.92
N TYR A 94 -18.57 8.06 25.94
CA TYR A 94 -17.84 9.04 25.13
C TYR A 94 -16.35 9.08 25.48
N ARG A 95 -16.02 8.98 26.78
CA ARG A 95 -14.63 8.90 27.25
C ARG A 95 -13.94 7.59 26.86
N ALA A 96 -14.64 6.45 26.93
CA ALA A 96 -14.12 5.14 26.55
C ALA A 96 -13.80 5.03 25.05
N LEU A 97 -14.49 5.80 24.20
CA LEU A 97 -14.18 5.94 22.77
C LEU A 97 -12.86 6.72 22.51
N GLY A 98 -12.20 7.24 23.55
CA GLY A 98 -10.95 8.00 23.46
C GLY A 98 -11.14 9.50 23.25
N TYR A 99 -12.38 9.99 23.24
CA TYR A 99 -12.64 11.43 23.19
C TYR A 99 -12.36 12.09 24.55
N VAL A 100 -12.07 13.39 24.50
CA VAL A 100 -11.95 14.24 25.70
C VAL A 100 -13.32 14.80 26.01
N THR A 101 -13.79 14.59 27.25
CA THR A 101 -15.10 15.10 27.68
C THR A 101 -15.10 16.62 27.79
N ARG A 102 -16.28 17.24 27.82
CA ARG A 102 -16.39 18.71 27.92
C ARG A 102 -15.74 19.24 29.19
N ASP A 103 -15.93 18.55 30.31
CA ASP A 103 -15.41 18.99 31.61
C ASP A 103 -13.88 18.83 31.69
N GLU A 104 -13.33 17.75 31.12
CA GLU A 104 -11.87 17.58 31.00
C GLU A 104 -11.26 18.68 30.13
N ARG A 105 -11.90 19.03 29.00
CA ARG A 105 -11.45 20.12 28.12
C ARG A 105 -11.50 21.47 28.83
N ALA A 106 -12.53 21.73 29.64
CA ALA A 106 -12.68 22.96 30.40
C ALA A 106 -11.62 23.09 31.52
N SER A 107 -11.14 21.98 32.06
CA SER A 107 -10.14 21.99 33.13
C SER A 107 -8.75 22.52 32.71
N GLY A 108 -8.45 22.54 31.40
CA GLY A 108 -7.12 22.91 30.89
C GLY A 108 -5.99 21.98 31.36
N LEU A 109 -6.33 20.83 31.97
CA LEU A 109 -5.36 19.92 32.55
C LEU A 109 -4.60 19.15 31.47
N VAL A 110 -3.40 19.60 31.15
CA VAL A 110 -2.45 18.87 30.30
C VAL A 110 -1.64 17.94 31.18
N ARG A 111 -1.70 16.63 30.92
CA ARG A 111 -0.76 15.66 31.50
C ARG A 111 0.39 15.46 30.50
N PRO A 112 1.60 16.00 30.74
CA PRO A 112 2.74 15.69 29.91
C PRO A 112 2.99 14.18 29.95
N GLY A 113 3.24 13.58 28.78
CA GLY A 113 3.24 12.13 28.58
C GLY A 113 4.20 11.40 29.54
N THR A 114 3.68 10.39 30.22
CA THR A 114 4.50 9.38 30.91
C THR A 114 5.04 8.42 29.86
N GLU A 115 6.17 8.78 29.25
CA GLU A 115 7.10 7.79 28.70
C GLU A 115 7.86 7.18 29.88
N GLU A 116 7.33 6.12 30.48
CA GLU A 116 8.15 5.12 31.18
C GLU A 116 7.23 3.98 31.62
N LEU A 117 7.36 2.84 30.93
CA LEU A 117 7.28 1.47 31.48
C LEU A 117 7.46 0.46 30.33
N SER A 118 8.59 0.57 29.64
CA SER A 118 9.26 -0.60 29.05
C SER A 118 10.45 -0.94 29.94
N MET A 119 10.17 -1.39 31.17
CA MET A 119 11.15 -2.14 31.95
C MET A 119 10.89 -3.63 31.73
N GLU A 120 11.51 -4.18 30.68
CA GLU A 120 11.87 -5.60 30.71
C GLU A 120 13.04 -5.77 31.69
N PRO A 121 13.01 -6.77 32.57
CA PRO A 121 14.09 -6.99 33.53
C PRO A 121 15.36 -7.44 32.79
N PRO A 122 16.55 -6.90 33.10
CA PRO A 122 17.77 -7.41 32.52
C PRO A 122 17.98 -8.86 32.98
N ALA A 123 18.12 -9.73 31.99
CA ALA A 123 18.43 -11.14 32.13
C ALA A 123 19.67 -11.39 32.99
N ALA A 124 19.63 -12.54 33.68
CA ALA A 124 20.64 -13.10 34.55
C ALA A 124 22.09 -12.87 34.12
N ALA A 125 22.92 -12.46 35.09
CA ALA A 125 24.37 -12.55 35.00
C ALA A 125 24.88 -13.60 36.00
N ALA A 126 25.48 -14.65 35.42
CA ALA A 126 26.54 -15.56 35.89
C ALA A 126 26.62 -15.94 37.39
#